data_AF-A0A520MMA0-F1
#
_entry.id   AF-A0A520MMA0-F1
#
_cell.length_a   1.000
_cell.length_b   1.000
_cell.length_c   1.000
_cell.angle_alpha   90.00
_cell.angle_beta   90.00
_cell.angle_gamma   90.00
#
_symmetry.space_group_name_H-M   'P 1'
#
loop_
_entity.id
_entity.type
_entity.pdbx_description
1 polymer ?
#
loop_
_entity_poly.entity_id
_entity_poly.type
_entity_poly.pdbx_seq_one_letter_code
_entity_poly.pdbx_strand_id
1 'polypeptide(L)'
;MNSLVHYLPKPFETTYQLKNSENGLRVVDSKSEALYEIGRESPGVPFSDSDTQRYPLVWTCPDTGCQALMPQPRCLAFLEIEQQGRRDRLGITESRMLIESLMLPAVSSDQVYVHDWKEGDLVIWNNRSVWHSATGRLASESRRVMHLTAFNAGRPPKCFPQSGLSNIA
;
A
#
# COMPACT_ATOMS: atom_id res chain seq x y z
N MET A 1 -4.37 17.56 -3.42
CA MET A 1 -3.84 16.87 -2.22
C MET A 1 -2.50 16.26 -2.61
N ASN A 2 -1.39 16.77 -2.05
CA ASN A 2 -0.01 16.40 -2.44
C ASN A 2 0.65 15.40 -1.48
N SER A 3 -0.13 14.59 -0.77
CA SER A 3 0.42 13.62 0.18
C SER A 3 1.20 12.51 -0.53
N LEU A 4 2.34 12.14 0.05
CA LEU A 4 3.26 11.14 -0.49
C LEU A 4 3.41 9.95 0.46
N VAL A 5 3.71 8.82 -0.14
CA VAL A 5 4.05 7.55 0.50
C VAL A 5 5.55 7.34 0.32
N HIS A 6 6.28 7.22 1.41
CA HIS A 6 7.70 6.84 1.39
C HIS A 6 7.80 5.35 1.71
N TYR A 7 8.51 4.60 0.87
CA TYR A 7 8.68 3.16 1.00
C TYR A 7 10.02 2.81 1.66
N LEU A 8 10.05 1.70 2.41
CA LEU A 8 11.27 1.16 3.01
C LEU A 8 12.26 0.72 1.92
N PRO A 9 13.58 0.87 2.12
CA PRO A 9 14.56 0.18 1.29
C PRO A 9 14.40 -1.33 1.48
N LYS A 10 14.29 -2.10 0.38
CA LYS A 10 14.14 -3.57 0.42
C LYS A 10 13.02 -4.03 1.39
N PRO A 11 11.77 -3.58 1.19
CA PRO A 11 10.71 -3.65 2.20
C PRO A 11 10.40 -5.08 2.67
N PHE A 12 10.49 -6.07 1.78
CA PHE A 12 10.21 -7.46 2.13
C PHE A 12 11.29 -8.10 2.98
N GLU A 13 12.55 -7.67 2.85
CA GLU A 13 13.64 -8.11 3.74
C GLU A 13 13.46 -7.45 5.12
N THR A 14 13.18 -6.15 5.15
CA THR A 14 13.00 -5.38 6.40
C THR A 14 11.82 -5.88 7.23
N THR A 15 10.73 -6.28 6.57
CA THR A 15 9.48 -6.68 7.24
C THR A 15 9.26 -8.19 7.28
N TYR A 16 10.26 -8.99 6.89
CA TYR A 16 10.12 -10.45 6.75
C TYR A 16 9.63 -11.13 8.03
N GLN A 17 10.20 -10.73 9.18
CA GLN A 17 9.88 -11.32 10.49
C GLN A 17 8.56 -10.78 11.08
N LEU A 18 7.97 -9.76 10.48
CA LEU A 18 6.79 -9.09 10.99
C LEU A 18 5.51 -9.72 10.44
N LYS A 19 4.54 -9.90 11.34
CA LYS A 19 3.22 -10.44 11.02
C LYS A 19 2.32 -9.34 10.44
N ASN A 20 1.29 -9.75 9.70
CA ASN A 20 0.20 -8.84 9.37
C ASN A 20 -0.82 -8.80 10.52
N SER A 21 -1.60 -7.73 10.59
CA SER A 21 -2.82 -7.64 11.39
C SER A 21 -3.85 -8.69 10.94
N GLU A 22 -4.87 -8.95 11.76
CA GLU A 22 -5.90 -9.95 11.47
C GLU A 22 -6.68 -9.67 10.18
N ASN A 23 -6.93 -8.39 9.89
CA ASN A 23 -7.56 -7.95 8.64
C ASN A 23 -6.58 -7.91 7.44
N GLY A 24 -5.29 -8.19 7.65
CA GLY A 24 -4.26 -8.20 6.61
C GLY A 24 -3.82 -6.82 6.10
N LEU A 25 -4.37 -5.73 6.62
CA LEU A 25 -4.16 -4.36 6.11
C LEU A 25 -2.99 -3.62 6.75
N ARG A 26 -2.30 -4.22 7.72
CA ARG A 26 -1.18 -3.58 8.40
C ARG A 26 -0.11 -4.59 8.77
N VAL A 27 1.13 -4.14 8.85
CA VAL A 27 2.22 -4.88 9.50
C VAL A 27 2.28 -4.53 10.98
N VAL A 28 2.26 -5.56 11.82
CA VAL A 28 2.35 -5.44 13.28
C VAL A 28 3.83 -5.43 13.69
N ASP A 29 4.22 -4.37 14.39
CA ASP A 29 5.56 -4.18 14.94
C ASP A 29 5.41 -3.69 16.39
N SER A 30 5.38 -4.64 17.32
CA SER A 30 5.13 -4.37 18.74
C SER A 30 6.09 -3.36 19.36
N LYS A 31 7.34 -3.27 18.86
CA LYS A 31 8.31 -2.31 19.37
C LYS A 31 7.96 -0.90 18.92
N SER A 32 7.65 -0.72 17.65
CA SER A 32 7.24 0.58 17.10
C SER A 32 5.89 1.01 17.65
N GLU A 33 4.94 0.08 17.80
CA GLU A 33 3.62 0.34 18.40
C GLU A 33 3.73 0.80 19.85
N ALA A 34 4.57 0.15 20.66
CA ALA A 34 4.79 0.59 22.04
C ALA A 34 5.38 2.01 22.14
N LEU A 35 6.23 2.43 21.19
CA LEU A 35 6.76 3.80 21.13
C LEU A 35 5.67 4.80 20.74
N TYR A 36 4.80 4.44 19.80
CA TYR A 36 3.67 5.26 19.37
C TYR A 36 2.68 5.48 20.52
N GLU A 37 2.31 4.43 21.25
CA GLU A 37 1.36 4.49 22.38
C GLU A 37 1.80 5.46 23.49
N ILE A 38 3.10 5.54 23.77
CA ILE A 38 3.66 6.46 24.78
C ILE A 38 4.02 7.84 24.21
N GLY A 39 3.65 8.14 22.96
CA GLY A 39 3.93 9.42 22.30
C GLY A 39 5.41 9.68 22.01
N ARG A 40 6.21 8.62 21.86
CA ARG A 40 7.67 8.69 21.60
C ARG A 40 8.06 8.18 20.21
N GLU A 41 7.10 7.92 19.34
CA GLU A 41 7.39 7.65 17.94
C GLU A 41 8.03 8.87 17.28
N SER A 42 9.09 8.65 16.51
CA SER A 42 9.76 9.71 15.76
C SER A 42 9.09 9.92 14.39
N PRO A 43 9.00 11.17 13.91
CA PRO A 43 8.60 11.46 12.54
C PRO A 43 9.44 10.71 11.51
N GLY A 44 8.83 10.39 10.37
CA GLY A 44 9.53 9.77 9.24
C GLY A 44 10.70 10.60 8.72
N VAL A 45 11.81 9.93 8.43
CA VAL A 45 13.01 10.53 7.82
C VAL A 45 13.23 9.91 6.44
N PRO A 46 13.30 10.71 5.37
CA PRO A 46 13.60 10.20 4.04
C PRO A 46 14.92 9.45 4.01
N PHE A 47 14.94 8.30 3.37
CA PHE A 47 16.16 7.53 3.16
C PHE A 47 17.02 8.19 2.09
N SER A 48 18.34 8.08 2.24
CA SER A 48 19.33 8.50 1.23
C SER A 48 19.60 7.43 0.17
N ASP A 49 19.09 6.22 0.37
CA ASP A 49 19.27 5.08 -0.53
C ASP A 49 18.53 5.32 -1.87
N SER A 50 19.25 5.14 -2.97
CA SER A 50 18.77 5.37 -4.35
C SER A 50 17.63 4.45 -4.76
N ASP A 51 17.52 3.29 -4.12
CA ASP A 51 16.48 2.31 -4.40
C ASP A 51 15.16 2.63 -3.68
N THR A 52 15.14 3.65 -2.82
CA THR A 52 13.91 4.05 -2.13
C THR A 52 12.92 4.75 -3.07
N GLN A 53 11.67 4.31 -2.97
CA GLN A 53 10.59 4.80 -3.81
C GLN A 53 9.69 5.76 -3.03
N ARG A 54 9.18 6.76 -3.75
CA ARG A 54 8.21 7.73 -3.26
C ARG A 54 7.11 7.89 -4.29
N TYR A 55 5.87 7.68 -3.86
CA TYR A 55 4.70 7.78 -4.75
C TYR A 55 3.57 8.60 -4.12
N PRO A 56 2.64 9.14 -4.92
CA PRO A 56 1.44 9.76 -4.38
C PRO A 56 0.63 8.78 -3.53
N LEU A 57 0.05 9.26 -2.43
CA LEU A 57 -0.88 8.48 -1.60
C LEU A 57 -2.13 8.07 -2.38
N VAL A 58 -2.68 9.03 -3.11
CA VAL A 58 -3.76 8.82 -4.07
C VAL A 58 -3.18 9.05 -5.45
N TRP A 59 -3.36 8.08 -6.33
CA TRP A 59 -2.95 8.20 -7.72
C TRP A 59 -4.18 8.20 -8.62
N THR A 60 -4.01 8.68 -9.84
CA THR A 60 -5.06 8.70 -10.86
C THR A 60 -4.72 7.71 -11.96
N CYS A 61 -5.62 6.78 -12.23
CA CYS A 61 -5.49 5.85 -13.33
C CYS A 61 -5.49 6.62 -14.65
N PRO A 62 -4.43 6.53 -15.48
CA PRO A 62 -4.36 7.25 -16.75
C PRO A 62 -5.37 6.74 -17.77
N ASP A 63 -5.83 5.49 -17.63
CA ASP A 63 -6.69 4.83 -18.60
C ASP A 63 -8.18 5.07 -18.29
N THR A 64 -8.54 5.26 -17.01
CA THR A 64 -9.93 5.43 -16.56
C THR A 64 -10.24 6.78 -15.93
N GLY A 65 -9.22 7.57 -15.56
CA GLY A 65 -9.37 8.80 -14.79
C GLY A 65 -9.75 8.60 -13.32
N CYS A 66 -10.06 7.38 -12.88
CA CYS A 66 -10.43 7.09 -11.50
C CYS A 66 -9.25 7.27 -10.55
N GLN A 67 -9.53 7.73 -9.33
CA GLN A 67 -8.56 7.80 -8.25
C GLN A 67 -8.56 6.51 -7.42
N ALA A 68 -7.39 6.11 -6.94
CA ALA A 68 -7.24 4.98 -6.04
C ALA A 68 -6.10 5.21 -5.04
N LEU A 69 -6.16 4.49 -3.91
CA LEU A 69 -5.10 4.46 -2.92
C LEU A 69 -3.94 3.59 -3.42
N MET A 70 -2.73 4.15 -3.39
CA MET A 70 -1.48 3.48 -3.81
C MET A 70 -0.75 2.63 -2.75
N PRO A 71 -0.82 2.92 -1.44
CA PRO A 71 0.14 2.36 -0.49
C PRO A 71 -0.04 0.84 -0.34
N GLN A 72 1.09 0.13 -0.31
CA GLN A 72 1.15 -1.23 0.18
C GLN A 72 1.63 -1.17 1.65
N PRO A 73 0.78 -1.46 2.64
CA PRO A 73 1.08 -1.23 4.06
C PRO A 73 2.37 -1.90 4.55
N ARG A 74 2.69 -3.08 3.99
CA ARG A 74 3.93 -3.81 4.31
C ARG A 74 5.19 -3.08 3.85
N CYS A 75 5.12 -2.34 2.76
CA CYS A 75 6.28 -1.69 2.17
C CYS A 75 6.43 -0.24 2.62
N LEU A 76 5.41 0.31 3.29
CA LEU A 76 5.36 1.66 3.81
C LEU A 76 6.41 1.88 4.91
N ALA A 77 7.17 2.98 4.79
CA ALA A 77 8.00 3.52 5.85
C ALA A 77 7.27 4.63 6.61
N PHE A 78 6.78 5.65 5.89
CA PHE A 78 6.00 6.74 6.46
C PHE A 78 5.20 7.51 5.42
N LEU A 79 4.23 8.29 5.88
CA LEU A 79 3.46 9.25 5.08
C LEU A 79 4.01 10.66 5.26
N GLU A 80 4.09 11.38 4.16
CA GLU A 80 4.28 12.82 4.15
C GLU A 80 2.95 13.47 3.74
N ILE A 81 2.32 14.21 4.65
CA ILE A 81 0.98 14.78 4.47
C ILE A 81 1.10 16.29 4.35
N GLU A 82 0.48 16.85 3.31
CA GLU A 82 0.39 18.29 3.12
C GLU A 82 -0.99 18.80 3.55
N GLN A 83 -1.03 19.65 4.58
CA GLN A 83 -2.25 20.29 5.08
C GLN A 83 -2.03 21.80 5.23
N GLN A 84 -2.87 22.60 4.57
CA GLN A 84 -2.86 24.07 4.66
C GLN A 84 -1.48 24.70 4.42
N GLY A 85 -0.70 24.13 3.49
CA GLY A 85 0.65 24.61 3.15
C GLY A 85 1.77 24.13 4.08
N ARG A 86 1.46 23.36 5.13
CA ARG A 86 2.44 22.69 5.99
C ARG A 86 2.59 21.23 5.58
N ARG A 87 3.83 20.74 5.52
CA ARG A 87 4.16 19.33 5.29
C ARG A 87 4.60 18.67 6.59
N ASP A 88 3.85 17.66 6.99
CA ASP A 88 4.15 16.83 8.15
C ASP A 88 4.56 15.43 7.72
N ARG A 89 5.46 14.83 8.50
CA ARG A 89 5.86 13.44 8.31
C ARG A 89 5.41 12.66 9.52
N LEU A 90 4.52 11.71 9.28
CA LEU A 90 4.05 10.83 10.33
C LEU A 90 5.13 9.80 10.66
N GLY A 91 5.08 9.23 11.86
CA GLY A 91 5.90 8.06 12.20
C GLY A 91 5.43 6.80 11.48
N ILE A 92 6.18 5.70 11.59
CA ILE A 92 5.87 4.45 10.86
C ILE A 92 4.56 3.82 11.32
N THR A 93 4.29 3.82 12.62
CA THR A 93 3.08 3.25 13.23
C THR A 93 1.89 4.12 12.91
N GLU A 94 1.99 5.42 13.15
CA GLU A 94 0.92 6.38 12.82
C GLU A 94 0.55 6.31 11.33
N SER A 95 1.55 6.26 10.45
CA SER A 95 1.37 6.10 9.01
C SER A 95 0.61 4.81 8.68
N ARG A 96 1.02 3.69 9.27
CA ARG A 96 0.41 2.37 9.05
C ARG A 96 -1.03 2.31 9.54
N MET A 97 -1.32 2.88 10.72
CA MET A 97 -2.69 2.95 11.27
C MET A 97 -3.60 3.83 10.42
N LEU A 98 -3.09 4.97 9.94
CA LEU A 98 -3.86 5.83 9.03
C LEU A 98 -4.17 5.09 7.72
N ILE A 99 -3.19 4.43 7.11
CA ILE A 99 -3.44 3.64 5.89
C ILE A 99 -4.44 2.50 6.14
N GLU A 100 -4.30 1.75 7.23
CA GLU A 100 -5.25 0.69 7.59
C GLU A 100 -6.69 1.24 7.67
N SER A 101 -6.89 2.38 8.33
CA SER A 101 -8.21 3.02 8.41
C SER A 101 -8.79 3.42 7.06
N LEU A 102 -7.95 3.92 6.15
CA LEU A 102 -8.36 4.32 4.79
C LEU A 102 -8.65 3.12 3.89
N MET A 103 -7.96 2.00 4.10
CA MET A 103 -8.14 0.77 3.33
C MET A 103 -9.30 -0.08 3.83
N LEU A 104 -9.68 0.04 5.10
CA LEU A 104 -10.68 -0.82 5.74
C LEU A 104 -12.03 -0.91 4.98
N PRO A 105 -12.59 0.18 4.42
CA PRO A 105 -13.84 0.09 3.65
C PRO A 105 -13.73 -0.78 2.39
N ALA A 106 -12.54 -0.89 1.79
CA ALA A 106 -12.33 -1.62 0.54
C ALA A 106 -12.08 -3.13 0.74
N VAL A 107 -12.13 -3.61 2.00
CA VAL A 107 -12.10 -5.06 2.32
C VAL A 107 -13.40 -5.57 2.94
N SER A 108 -14.47 -4.78 2.91
CA SER A 108 -15.80 -5.27 3.27
C SER A 108 -16.25 -6.36 2.29
N SER A 109 -17.10 -7.28 2.75
CA SER A 109 -17.45 -8.48 1.97
C SER A 109 -18.09 -8.20 0.61
N ASP A 110 -18.77 -7.07 0.47
CA ASP A 110 -19.37 -6.59 -0.78
C ASP A 110 -18.37 -5.98 -1.78
N GLN A 111 -17.14 -5.68 -1.31
CA GLN A 111 -16.04 -5.15 -2.12
C GLN A 111 -14.99 -6.22 -2.47
N VAL A 112 -15.16 -7.46 -1.98
CA VAL A 112 -14.20 -8.56 -2.15
C VAL A 112 -14.73 -9.62 -3.10
N TYR A 113 -13.98 -9.85 -4.18
CA TYR A 113 -14.15 -11.03 -5.02
C TYR A 113 -13.25 -12.17 -4.51
N VAL A 114 -13.87 -13.31 -4.18
CA VAL A 114 -13.15 -14.54 -3.79
C VAL A 114 -13.20 -15.53 -4.94
N HIS A 115 -12.03 -15.92 -5.45
CA HIS A 115 -11.91 -16.90 -6.52
C HIS A 115 -11.68 -18.30 -5.94
N ASP A 116 -12.65 -19.20 -6.15
CA ASP A 116 -12.54 -20.62 -5.82
C ASP A 116 -11.83 -21.37 -6.96
N TRP A 117 -10.50 -21.46 -6.84
CA TRP A 117 -9.62 -22.02 -7.86
C TRP A 117 -9.96 -23.46 -8.24
N LYS A 118 -10.04 -23.72 -9.55
CA LYS A 118 -10.09 -25.04 -10.14
C LYS A 118 -8.90 -25.28 -11.06
N GLU A 119 -8.58 -26.54 -11.30
CA GLU A 119 -7.53 -26.90 -12.24
C GLU A 119 -7.84 -26.33 -13.62
N GLY A 120 -6.86 -25.66 -14.23
CA GLY A 120 -6.99 -25.01 -15.53
C GLY A 120 -7.46 -23.55 -15.49
N ASP A 121 -7.87 -23.01 -14.33
CA ASP A 121 -8.28 -21.61 -14.23
C ASP A 121 -7.11 -20.66 -14.52
N LEU A 122 -7.41 -19.60 -15.28
CA LEU A 122 -6.53 -18.46 -15.50
C LEU A 122 -7.24 -17.19 -15.05
N VAL A 123 -6.70 -16.54 -14.02
CA VAL A 123 -7.18 -15.23 -13.56
C VAL A 123 -6.20 -14.16 -14.04
N ILE A 124 -6.75 -13.14 -14.71
CA ILE A 124 -6.02 -11.94 -15.12
C ILE A 124 -6.66 -10.76 -14.40
N TRP A 125 -5.86 -9.91 -13.75
CA TRP A 125 -6.35 -8.71 -13.09
C TRP A 125 -5.50 -7.48 -13.43
N ASN A 126 -6.13 -6.31 -13.32
CA ASN A 126 -5.45 -5.04 -13.45
C ASN A 126 -4.85 -4.62 -12.10
N ASN A 127 -3.53 -4.74 -11.91
CA ASN A 127 -2.83 -4.36 -10.67
C ASN A 127 -3.06 -2.90 -10.24
N ARG A 128 -3.51 -2.04 -11.15
CA ARG A 128 -3.85 -0.64 -10.85
C ARG A 128 -5.21 -0.48 -10.17
N SER A 129 -6.10 -1.45 -10.29
CA SER A 129 -7.50 -1.31 -9.90
C SER A 129 -7.91 -2.21 -8.74
N VAL A 130 -7.05 -3.13 -8.31
CA VAL A 130 -7.36 -4.08 -7.25
C VAL A 130 -6.20 -4.26 -6.29
N TRP A 131 -6.53 -4.57 -5.04
CA TRP A 131 -5.61 -5.26 -4.14
C TRP A 131 -5.91 -6.75 -4.17
N HIS A 132 -4.90 -7.57 -3.90
CA HIS A 132 -5.08 -9.02 -3.87
C HIS A 132 -4.30 -9.62 -2.71
N SER A 133 -4.81 -10.74 -2.21
CA SER A 133 -4.20 -11.51 -1.14
C SER A 133 -4.39 -12.99 -1.41
N ALA A 134 -3.36 -13.79 -1.15
CA ALA A 134 -3.52 -15.23 -1.08
C ALA A 134 -4.18 -15.57 0.26
N THR A 135 -5.37 -16.16 0.20
CA THR A 135 -6.13 -16.56 1.39
C THR A 135 -6.16 -18.08 1.55
N GLY A 136 -6.51 -18.51 2.75
CA GLY A 136 -6.62 -19.92 3.11
C GLY A 136 -5.31 -20.55 3.58
N ARG A 137 -5.42 -21.47 4.54
CA ARG A 137 -4.32 -22.32 4.97
C ARG A 137 -4.47 -23.66 4.26
N LEU A 138 -3.46 -24.06 3.49
CA LEU A 138 -3.40 -25.41 2.94
C LEU A 138 -3.30 -26.41 4.09
N ALA A 139 -3.97 -27.56 3.96
CA ALA A 139 -3.73 -28.69 4.84
C ALA A 139 -2.25 -29.11 4.73
N SER A 140 -1.71 -29.73 5.79
CA SER A 140 -0.28 -30.07 5.88
C SER A 140 0.26 -30.87 4.69
N GLU A 141 -0.59 -31.70 4.10
CA GLU A 141 -0.34 -32.61 2.99
C GLU A 141 -0.67 -32.01 1.62
N SER A 142 -1.34 -30.85 1.59
CA SER A 142 -1.74 -30.20 0.35
C SER A 142 -0.61 -29.37 -0.24
N ARG A 143 -0.42 -29.47 -1.56
CA ARG A 143 0.54 -28.66 -2.32
C ARG A 143 -0.18 -27.77 -3.31
N ARG A 144 0.20 -26.49 -3.36
CA ARG A 144 -0.25 -25.54 -4.38
C ARG A 144 0.96 -25.05 -5.18
N VAL A 145 0.87 -25.12 -6.50
CA VAL A 145 1.84 -24.53 -7.43
C VAL A 145 1.07 -23.66 -8.41
N MET A 146 1.47 -22.40 -8.54
CA MET A 146 0.88 -21.43 -9.45
C MET A 146 1.97 -20.90 -10.36
N HIS A 147 1.65 -20.67 -11.63
CA HIS A 147 2.52 -19.97 -12.56
C HIS A 147 2.06 -18.52 -12.69
N LEU A 148 2.96 -17.57 -12.45
CA LEU A 148 2.65 -16.14 -12.49
C LEU A 148 3.50 -15.46 -13.55
N THR A 149 2.85 -14.62 -14.35
CA THR A 149 3.50 -13.64 -15.23
C THR A 149 2.95 -12.26 -14.91
N ALA A 150 3.79 -11.24 -14.97
CA ALA A 150 3.42 -9.86 -14.69
C ALA A 150 4.01 -8.93 -15.74
N PHE A 151 3.23 -7.93 -16.13
CA PHE A 151 3.68 -6.87 -17.02
C PHE A 151 4.00 -5.62 -16.21
N ASN A 152 5.24 -5.15 -16.32
CA ASN A 152 5.67 -3.95 -15.61
C ASN A 152 5.05 -2.69 -16.24
N ALA A 153 4.65 -1.74 -15.40
CA ALA A 153 4.21 -0.45 -15.87
C ALA A 153 5.40 0.32 -16.47
N GLY A 154 5.20 0.92 -17.65
CA GLY A 154 6.22 1.76 -18.29
C GLY A 154 6.32 3.19 -17.72
N ARG A 155 5.48 3.56 -16.75
CA ARG A 155 5.42 4.92 -16.18
C ARG A 155 5.05 4.87 -14.69
N PRO A 156 5.64 5.75 -13.85
CA PRO A 156 5.30 5.86 -12.43
C PRO A 156 3.89 6.44 -12.21
N PRO A 157 3.23 6.12 -11.08
CA PRO A 157 1.93 6.69 -10.72
C PRO A 157 2.01 8.20 -10.49
N LYS A 158 0.97 8.93 -10.89
CA LYS A 158 0.84 10.38 -10.73
C LYS A 158 -0.53 10.71 -10.13
N CYS A 159 -0.62 11.80 -9.37
CA CYS A 159 -1.88 12.37 -8.90
C CYS A 159 -2.28 13.54 -9.83
N PHE A 160 -3.56 13.63 -10.20
CA PHE A 160 -4.12 14.77 -10.95
C PHE A 160 -5.05 15.64 -10.06
N PRO A 161 -5.15 16.95 -10.33
CA PRO A 161 -4.39 17.70 -11.34
C PRO A 161 -3.01 18.08 -10.78
N GLN A 162 -1.96 17.88 -11.57
CA GLN A 162 -0.69 18.55 -11.29
C GLN A 162 -1.00 20.05 -11.18
N SER A 163 -0.59 20.69 -10.09
CA SER A 163 -0.67 22.15 -9.93
C SER A 163 -0.09 22.80 -11.19
N GLY A 164 -0.96 23.34 -12.05
CA GLY A 164 -0.60 23.84 -13.38
C GLY A 164 -1.62 23.62 -14.51
N LEU A 165 -2.69 22.84 -14.33
CA LEU A 165 -3.80 22.82 -15.30
C LEU A 165 -4.87 23.82 -14.86
N SER A 166 -4.74 25.04 -15.39
CA SER A 166 -5.82 26.00 -15.52
C SER A 166 -7.05 25.35 -16.14
N ASN A 167 -8.22 25.71 -15.61
CA ASN A 167 -9.54 25.44 -16.18
C ASN A 167 -9.50 25.35 -17.71
N ILE A 168 -9.99 24.24 -18.26
CA ILE A 168 -10.56 24.23 -19.60
C ILE A 168 -12.02 23.82 -19.43
N ALA A 169 -12.87 24.67 -19.99
CA ALA A 169 -14.30 24.80 -19.83
C ALA A 169 -15.12 23.53 -20.10
#